data_AF-A0A969M8B2-F1
#
_entry.id   AF-A0A969M8B2-F1
#
_cell.length_a   1.000
_cell.length_b   1.000
_cell.length_c   1.000
_cell.angle_alpha   90.00
_cell.angle_beta   90.00
_cell.angle_gamma   90.00
#
_symmetry.space_group_name_H-M   'P 1'
#
loop_
_entity.id
_entity.type
_entity.pdbx_description
1 polymer ?
#
loop_
_entity_poly.entity_id
_entity_poly.type
_entity_poly.pdbx_seq_one_letter_code
_entity_poly.pdbx_strand_id
1 'polypeptide(L)'
;MNGVWKMGTGQGVTMGEIRDGTSNTVLASEVLAYETAKDGRGVWTSTMMGSSVFSGRTGPNSVTNDMIPACDETIPTTDKLYCTQNRSDGNVWAAARSRHSGGVVVARCDASVTFTRAEPG
;
A
#
# COMPACT_ATOMS: atom_id res chain seq x y z
N MET A 1 -9.26 -13.84 14.04
CA MET A 1 -8.84 -12.92 15.11
C MET A 1 -10.03 -12.06 15.48
N ASN A 2 -10.64 -12.30 16.64
CA ASN A 2 -11.74 -11.46 17.15
C ASN A 2 -11.17 -10.35 18.04
N GLY A 3 -10.32 -9.49 17.45
CA GLY A 3 -9.73 -8.34 18.13
C GLY A 3 -10.60 -7.12 17.88
N VAL A 4 -11.14 -6.50 18.93
CA VAL A 4 -11.69 -5.14 18.84
C VAL A 4 -10.54 -4.23 18.43
N TRP A 5 -10.66 -3.51 17.33
CA TRP A 5 -9.66 -2.52 16.92
C TRP A 5 -9.48 -1.51 18.05
N LYS A 6 -8.24 -1.35 18.52
CA LYS A 6 -7.89 -0.36 19.55
C LYS A 6 -6.90 0.62 18.96
N MET A 7 -7.30 1.89 18.91
CA MET A 7 -6.46 3.01 18.50
C MET A 7 -6.23 3.91 19.72
N GLY A 8 -4.98 4.23 20.04
CA GLY A 8 -4.63 5.14 21.13
C GLY A 8 -3.37 4.75 21.88
N THR A 9 -2.92 5.63 22.79
CA THR A 9 -1.75 5.40 23.62
C THR A 9 -1.92 4.14 24.48
N GLY A 10 -0.89 3.29 24.51
CA GLY A 10 -0.89 2.04 25.29
C GLY A 10 -1.81 0.94 24.75
N GLN A 11 -2.36 1.09 23.54
CA GLN A 11 -3.19 0.07 22.88
C GLN A 11 -2.40 -0.84 21.92
N GLY A 12 -1.09 -0.66 21.83
CA GLY A 12 -0.22 -1.51 21.01
C GLY A 12 -0.05 -2.92 21.59
N VAL A 13 0.39 -3.84 20.73
CA VAL A 13 0.80 -5.19 21.11
C VAL A 13 2.32 -5.30 21.07
N THR A 14 2.87 -6.17 21.90
CA THR A 14 4.29 -6.52 21.85
C THR A 14 4.59 -7.40 20.64
N MET A 15 5.85 -7.41 20.16
CA MET A 15 6.24 -8.26 19.03
C MET A 15 6.00 -9.75 19.29
N GLY A 16 6.10 -10.19 20.55
CA GLY A 16 5.82 -11.57 20.96
C GLY A 16 4.34 -11.97 20.90
N GLU A 17 3.42 -11.01 20.81
CA GLU A 17 1.98 -11.25 20.67
C GLU A 17 1.55 -11.44 19.20
N ILE A 18 2.45 -11.21 18.24
CA ILE A 18 2.24 -11.47 16.81
C ILE A 18 2.35 -12.98 16.55
N ARG A 19 1.22 -13.70 16.73
CA ARG A 19 1.18 -15.17 16.75
C ARG A 19 1.48 -15.87 15.44
N ASP A 20 1.20 -15.21 14.32
CA ASP A 20 1.55 -15.70 12.98
C ASP A 20 3.01 -15.40 12.61
N GLY A 21 3.75 -14.70 13.48
CA GLY A 21 5.18 -14.47 13.35
C GLY A 21 5.50 -13.15 12.65
N THR A 22 6.56 -12.51 13.14
CA THR A 22 7.08 -11.24 12.59
C THR A 22 7.57 -11.40 11.14
N SER A 23 8.02 -12.59 10.77
CA SER A 23 8.37 -12.99 9.39
C SER A 23 7.18 -13.20 8.46
N ASN A 24 5.93 -13.12 8.96
CA ASN A 24 4.72 -13.15 8.14
C ASN A 24 3.96 -11.81 8.16
N THR A 25 4.42 -10.84 8.95
CA THR A 25 3.82 -9.51 9.04
C THR A 25 4.60 -8.51 8.18
N VAL A 26 3.88 -7.78 7.33
CA VAL A 26 4.45 -6.70 6.50
C VAL A 26 4.67 -5.45 7.35
N LEU A 27 5.87 -4.88 7.29
CA LEU A 27 6.24 -3.63 7.93
C LEU A 27 6.19 -2.45 6.94
N ALA A 28 6.75 -2.65 5.75
CA ALA A 28 6.77 -1.64 4.69
C ALA A 28 6.76 -2.33 3.31
N SER A 29 6.20 -1.65 2.31
CA SER A 29 6.17 -2.14 0.93
C SER A 29 6.43 -1.00 -0.04
N GLU A 30 6.98 -1.32 -1.21
CA GLU A 30 7.22 -0.35 -2.27
C GLU A 30 5.92 0.25 -2.82
N VAL A 31 6.00 1.54 -3.13
CA VAL A 31 5.04 2.26 -3.95
C VAL A 31 5.80 3.07 -5.00
N LEU A 32 5.19 3.27 -6.16
CA LEU A 32 5.71 4.16 -7.19
C LEU A 32 5.02 5.52 -7.09
N ALA A 33 5.81 6.58 -7.25
CA ALA A 33 5.32 7.94 -7.40
C ALA A 33 5.23 8.30 -8.89
N TYR A 34 4.27 9.18 -9.23
CA TYR A 34 4.21 9.84 -10.52
C TYR A 34 4.66 11.30 -10.35
N GLU A 35 5.55 11.77 -11.21
CA GLU A 35 6.16 13.11 -11.11
C GLU A 35 5.17 14.20 -11.57
N THR A 36 4.22 14.55 -10.70
CA THR A 36 3.23 15.62 -10.91
C THR A 36 2.82 16.22 -9.58
N ALA A 37 2.44 17.50 -9.57
CA ALA A 37 1.98 18.19 -8.36
C ALA A 37 0.58 17.73 -7.88
N LYS A 38 -0.14 16.94 -8.69
CA LYS A 38 -1.52 16.50 -8.42
C LYS A 38 -1.62 15.06 -7.88
N ASP A 39 -0.57 14.26 -8.06
CA ASP A 39 -0.52 12.88 -7.62
C ASP A 39 0.22 12.80 -6.30
N GLY A 40 -0.42 12.15 -5.35
CA GLY A 40 0.06 12.10 -3.99
C GLY A 40 0.93 10.90 -3.64
N ARG A 41 1.05 9.92 -4.55
CA ARG A 41 1.72 8.67 -4.23
C ARG A 41 3.20 8.90 -3.96
N GLY A 42 3.73 8.19 -2.97
CA GLY A 42 5.13 8.35 -2.51
C GLY A 42 5.39 9.50 -1.53
N VAL A 43 4.41 10.36 -1.22
CA VAL A 43 4.57 11.42 -0.20
C VAL A 43 4.54 10.82 1.20
N TRP A 44 5.71 10.53 1.78
CA TRP A 44 5.83 9.82 3.07
C TRP A 44 5.19 10.53 4.27
N THR A 45 5.01 11.86 4.22
CA THR A 45 4.35 12.63 5.30
C THR A 45 2.82 12.65 5.18
N SER A 46 2.28 12.23 4.04
CA SER A 46 0.83 12.27 3.79
C SER A 46 0.18 10.95 4.22
N THR A 47 -0.88 11.04 5.01
CA THR A 47 -1.65 9.92 5.56
C THR A 47 -2.77 9.45 4.61
N MET A 48 -2.49 9.40 3.31
CA MET A 48 -3.43 8.91 2.30
C MET A 48 -3.00 7.60 1.67
N MET A 49 -3.94 6.94 0.99
CA MET A 49 -3.66 5.69 0.29
C MET A 49 -2.68 5.87 -0.85
N GLY A 50 -1.68 4.99 -0.92
CA GLY A 50 -0.56 5.08 -1.87
C GLY A 50 0.56 6.03 -1.43
N SER A 51 0.44 6.61 -0.23
CA SER A 51 1.48 7.43 0.42
C SER A 51 2.03 6.67 1.63
N SER A 52 1.86 7.17 2.87
CA SER A 52 2.28 6.44 4.07
C SER A 52 1.31 5.36 4.52
N VAL A 53 0.11 5.29 3.94
CA VAL A 53 -0.90 4.28 4.29
C VAL A 53 -0.85 3.13 3.28
N PHE A 54 -0.88 1.91 3.81
CA PHE A 54 -0.81 0.66 3.04
C PHE A 54 -2.16 -0.08 3.07
N SER A 55 -2.51 -0.75 1.97
CA SER A 55 -3.69 -1.62 1.87
C SER A 55 -3.37 -2.87 1.08
N GLY A 56 -3.93 -4.01 1.49
CA GLY A 56 -3.83 -5.28 0.76
C GLY A 56 -5.04 -5.61 -0.09
N ARG A 57 -5.84 -4.60 -0.51
CA ARG A 57 -7.09 -4.84 -1.25
C ARG A 57 -6.88 -5.55 -2.59
N THR A 58 -5.80 -5.19 -3.28
CA THR A 58 -5.40 -5.78 -4.56
C THR A 58 -4.00 -6.36 -4.42
N GLY A 59 -3.68 -7.34 -5.26
CA GLY A 59 -2.34 -7.92 -5.32
C GLY A 59 -1.25 -6.90 -5.71
N PRO A 60 0.03 -7.26 -5.50
CA PRO A 60 1.17 -6.43 -5.91
C PRO A 60 1.14 -6.16 -7.42
N ASN A 61 1.50 -4.93 -7.83
CA ASN A 61 1.50 -4.53 -9.24
C ASN A 61 0.18 -4.80 -9.97
N SER A 62 -0.96 -4.72 -9.26
CA SER A 62 -2.26 -4.93 -9.87
C SER A 62 -2.50 -3.98 -11.05
N VAL A 63 -3.13 -4.52 -12.10
CA VAL A 63 -3.68 -3.76 -13.23
C VAL A 63 -4.95 -3.00 -12.84
N THR A 64 -5.54 -3.31 -11.68
CA THR A 64 -6.67 -2.55 -11.15
C THR A 64 -6.19 -1.16 -10.76
N ASN A 65 -6.95 -0.15 -11.17
CA ASN A 65 -6.65 1.25 -10.88
C ASN A 65 -6.70 1.49 -9.36
N ASP A 66 -5.82 2.40 -8.90
CA ASP A 66 -5.88 2.89 -7.52
C ASP A 66 -7.07 3.85 -7.37
N MET A 67 -7.78 3.79 -6.24
CA MET A 67 -8.74 4.82 -5.85
C MET A 67 -8.17 5.63 -4.69
N ILE A 68 -7.73 6.85 -4.98
CA ILE A 68 -6.98 7.68 -4.02
C ILE A 68 -7.50 9.12 -4.01
N PRO A 69 -7.37 9.86 -2.89
CA PRO A 69 -7.87 11.23 -2.80
C PRO A 69 -7.01 12.24 -3.57
N ALA A 70 -5.72 11.95 -3.80
CA ALA A 70 -4.80 12.78 -4.57
C ALA A 70 -4.30 11.99 -5.79
N CYS A 71 -5.16 11.92 -6.80
CA CYS A 71 -4.87 11.33 -8.10
C CYS A 71 -4.73 12.44 -9.15
N ASP A 72 -3.73 12.34 -10.02
CA ASP A 72 -3.71 13.10 -11.27
C ASP A 72 -4.46 12.33 -12.37
N GLU A 73 -5.72 12.72 -12.62
CA GLU A 73 -6.58 12.08 -13.62
C GLU A 73 -6.13 12.32 -15.07
N THR A 74 -5.09 13.12 -15.29
CA THR A 74 -4.47 13.30 -16.62
C THR A 74 -3.44 12.23 -16.95
N ILE A 75 -3.06 11.38 -15.98
CA ILE A 75 -2.20 10.22 -16.21
C ILE A 75 -2.83 9.32 -17.29
N PRO A 76 -2.09 8.90 -18.33
CA PRO A 76 -2.62 8.04 -19.38
C PRO A 76 -3.18 6.73 -18.80
N THR A 77 -4.31 6.25 -19.32
CA THR A 77 -4.92 4.97 -18.91
C THR A 77 -4.04 3.75 -19.19
N THR A 78 -3.03 3.90 -20.03
CA THR A 78 -2.01 2.89 -20.31
C THR A 78 -0.91 2.83 -19.25
N ASP A 79 -0.78 3.86 -18.41
CA ASP A 79 0.20 3.88 -17.34
C ASP A 79 -0.28 3.01 -16.17
N LYS A 80 0.65 2.28 -15.55
CA LYS A 80 0.38 1.46 -14.36
C LYS A 80 -0.04 2.29 -13.15
N LEU A 81 0.22 3.58 -13.18
CA LEU A 81 -0.18 4.55 -12.18
C LEU A 81 -1.49 5.24 -12.55
N TYR A 82 -2.21 4.82 -13.58
CA TYR A 82 -3.57 5.30 -13.76
C TYR A 82 -4.41 5.08 -12.49
N CYS A 83 -5.12 6.12 -12.09
CA CYS A 83 -5.88 6.15 -10.85
C CYS A 83 -7.21 6.87 -11.06
N THR A 84 -8.11 6.71 -10.09
CA THR A 84 -9.38 7.44 -10.03
C THR A 84 -9.40 8.25 -8.75
N GLN A 85 -9.77 9.53 -8.85
CA GLN A 85 -9.90 10.36 -7.67
C GLN A 85 -11.16 9.97 -6.90
N ASN A 86 -11.02 9.62 -5.61
CA ASN A 86 -12.15 9.44 -4.71
C ASN A 86 -11.96 10.28 -3.44
N ARG A 87 -12.87 11.23 -3.23
CA ARG A 87 -12.99 12.06 -2.02
C ARG A 87 -14.41 12.04 -1.44
N SER A 88 -15.31 11.28 -2.05
CA SER A 88 -16.73 11.30 -1.74
C SER A 88 -17.08 10.31 -0.63
N ASP A 89 -16.31 9.25 -0.49
CA ASP A 89 -16.46 8.25 0.56
C ASP A 89 -15.08 7.72 1.05
N GLY A 90 -15.10 6.82 2.03
CA GLY A 90 -13.90 6.18 2.57
C GLY A 90 -13.38 5.00 1.74
N ASN A 91 -13.94 4.76 0.54
CA ASN A 91 -13.60 3.62 -0.31
C ASN A 91 -12.35 3.93 -1.15
N VAL A 92 -11.22 4.04 -0.46
CA VAL A 92 -9.91 4.32 -1.05
C VAL A 92 -8.96 3.15 -0.88
N TRP A 93 -8.14 2.88 -1.89
CA TRP A 93 -7.12 1.84 -1.88
C TRP A 93 -6.01 2.17 -2.87
N ALA A 94 -4.83 1.65 -2.60
CA ALA A 94 -3.73 1.64 -3.55
C ALA A 94 -3.00 0.31 -3.48
N ALA A 95 -2.61 -0.23 -4.63
CA ALA A 95 -1.78 -1.41 -4.70
C ALA A 95 -0.35 -1.09 -4.24
N ALA A 96 0.35 -2.11 -3.73
CA ALA A 96 1.81 -2.06 -3.69
C ALA A 96 2.34 -2.05 -5.13
N ARG A 97 3.31 -1.18 -5.44
CA ARG A 97 3.79 -0.97 -6.81
C ARG A 97 5.31 -0.93 -6.87
N SER A 98 5.87 -1.62 -7.85
CA SER A 98 7.31 -1.69 -8.12
C SER A 98 7.58 -1.67 -9.62
N ARG A 99 8.77 -1.19 -10.00
CA ARG A 99 9.24 -1.30 -11.40
C ARG A 99 9.71 -2.72 -11.73
N HIS A 100 9.96 -3.56 -10.72
CA HIS A 100 10.29 -4.96 -10.92
C HIS A 100 9.08 -5.73 -11.47
N SER A 101 9.31 -6.54 -12.52
CA SER A 101 8.26 -7.38 -13.09
C SER A 101 7.91 -8.51 -12.13
N GLY A 102 6.62 -8.83 -12.04
CA GLY A 102 6.15 -10.00 -11.30
C GLY A 102 6.09 -9.86 -9.79
N GLY A 103 6.31 -8.68 -9.19
CA GLY A 103 6.17 -8.50 -7.74
C GLY A 103 6.67 -7.17 -7.20
N VAL A 104 6.73 -7.07 -5.88
CA VAL A 104 7.20 -5.88 -5.14
C VAL A 104 8.18 -6.29 -4.04
N VAL A 105 9.09 -5.39 -3.66
CA VAL A 105 9.90 -5.60 -2.46
C VAL A 105 9.09 -5.24 -1.22
N VAL A 106 9.23 -6.06 -0.18
CA VAL A 106 8.55 -5.91 1.10
C VAL A 106 9.53 -6.10 2.23
N ALA A 107 9.53 -5.18 3.19
CA ALA A 107 10.18 -5.36 4.48
C ALA A 107 9.17 -5.94 5.48
N ARG A 108 9.59 -6.94 6.23
CA ARG A 108 8.77 -7.60 7.26
C ARG A 108 9.14 -7.09 8.65
N CYS A 109 8.30 -7.39 9.64
CA CYS A 109 8.49 -6.93 11.01
C CYS A 109 9.71 -7.56 11.72
N ASP A 110 10.30 -8.63 11.16
CA ASP A 110 11.58 -9.20 11.60
C ASP A 110 12.80 -8.56 10.90
N ALA A 111 12.59 -7.46 10.17
CA ALA A 111 13.58 -6.79 9.33
C ALA A 111 14.11 -7.62 8.13
N SER A 112 13.52 -8.79 7.85
CA SER A 112 13.79 -9.49 6.59
C SER A 112 13.17 -8.73 5.42
N VAL A 113 13.88 -8.73 4.29
CA VAL A 113 13.40 -8.15 3.03
C VAL A 113 13.18 -9.28 2.03
N THR A 114 12.02 -9.27 1.38
CA THR A 114 11.64 -10.30 0.42
C THR A 114 11.04 -9.71 -0.84
N PHE A 115 11.09 -10.47 -1.93
CA PHE A 115 10.33 -10.18 -3.14
C PHE A 115 9.00 -10.92 -3.12
N THR A 116 7.89 -10.18 -3.05
CA THR A 116 6.54 -10.77 -3.02
C THR A 116 5.95 -10.76 -4.41
N ARG A 117 5.63 -11.96 -4.93
CA ARG A 117 5.14 -12.14 -6.30
C ARG A 117 3.72 -11.58 -6.48
N ALA A 118 3.46 -10.95 -7.62
CA ALA A 118 2.12 -10.65 -8.09
C ALA A 118 1.40 -11.96 -8.50
N GLU A 119 0.10 -12.06 -8.24
CA GLU A 119 -0.67 -13.20 -8.75
C GLU A 119 -0.66 -13.19 -10.29
N PRO A 120 -0.61 -14.37 -10.95
CA PRO A 120 -0.82 -14.45 -12.38
C PRO A 120 -2.27 -14.04 -12.67
N GLY A 121 -2.44 -12.93 -13.40
CA GLY A 121 -3.74 -12.49 -13.91
C GLY A 121 -4.26 -13.36 -15.04
#